data_AF-A0A3E3K3F2-F1
#
_entry.id   AF-A0A3E3K3F2-F1
#
_cell.length_a   1.000
_cell.length_b   1.000
_cell.length_c   1.000
_cell.angle_alpha   90.00
_cell.angle_beta   90.00
_cell.angle_gamma   90.00
#
_symmetry.space_group_name_H-M   'P 1'
#
loop_
_entity.id
_entity.type
_entity.pdbx_description
1 polymer ?
#
loop_
_entity_poly.entity_id
_entity_poly.type
_entity_poly.pdbx_seq_one_letter_code
_entity_poly.pdbx_strand_id
1 'polypeptide(L)'
;MRRTIREMTEQLMGLGDEAWGHYAFFHEPLERKLSKEQKASYTKLAMKCGREEGVLLKTANPQKTVLEITRDMGIRVETPDIPNGGGHVTFAQYEETGKIIIFMDCIKKADDLIRSEGMEELFADVDIFSVLLSHELFHVVEHKKRNTIFTQTEKIELWRKPFSNKSRIIALSEMAAMAFAGEIQGLPFSPYVFDVVLMYCYSKEAAEALYEEIMEAASQKEENDADNKREDRK
;
A
#
# COMPACT_ATOMS: atom_id res chain seq x y z
N MET A 1 -19.70 -20.47 -2.84
CA MET A 1 -18.84 -21.04 -1.77
C MET A 1 -18.02 -19.88 -1.24
N ARG A 2 -17.98 -19.62 0.08
CA ARG A 2 -17.12 -18.56 0.61
C ARG A 2 -15.68 -19.01 0.51
N ARG A 3 -14.80 -18.15 0.00
CA ARG A 3 -13.35 -18.41 -0.14
C ARG A 3 -12.72 -18.41 1.25
N THR A 4 -11.74 -19.28 1.46
CA THR A 4 -10.91 -19.28 2.67
C THR A 4 -9.92 -18.12 2.63
N ILE A 5 -9.39 -17.70 3.78
CA ILE A 5 -8.35 -16.66 3.84
C ILE A 5 -7.08 -17.08 3.10
N ARG A 6 -6.76 -18.38 3.11
CA ARG A 6 -5.65 -18.94 2.32
C ARG A 6 -5.85 -18.73 0.82
N GLU A 7 -7.01 -19.11 0.29
CA GLU A 7 -7.33 -18.94 -1.14
C GLU A 7 -7.34 -17.46 -1.55
N MET A 8 -7.88 -16.58 -0.70
CA MET A 8 -7.84 -15.13 -0.95
C MET A 8 -6.39 -14.64 -0.99
N THR A 9 -5.58 -15.00 0.00
CA THR A 9 -4.17 -14.59 0.10
C THR A 9 -3.35 -15.04 -1.10
N GLU A 10 -3.44 -16.31 -1.50
CA GLU A 10 -2.71 -16.85 -2.65
C GLU A 10 -3.05 -16.11 -3.95
N GLN A 11 -4.33 -15.75 -4.14
CA GLN A 11 -4.74 -14.98 -5.32
C GLN A 11 -4.22 -13.55 -5.29
N LEU A 12 -4.30 -12.87 -4.14
CA LEU A 12 -3.80 -11.51 -3.99
C LEU A 12 -2.28 -11.43 -4.20
N MET A 13 -1.52 -12.41 -3.72
CA MET A 13 -0.07 -12.51 -3.97
C MET A 13 0.28 -12.64 -5.46
N GLY A 14 -0.64 -13.13 -6.28
CA GLY A 14 -0.49 -13.24 -7.73
C GLY A 14 -0.79 -11.95 -8.51
N LEU A 15 -1.30 -10.90 -7.86
CA LEU A 15 -1.63 -9.64 -8.51
C LEU A 15 -0.38 -8.81 -8.78
N GLY A 16 -0.28 -8.26 -9.99
CA GLY A 16 0.79 -7.34 -10.39
C GLY A 16 0.50 -5.87 -10.08
N ASP A 17 1.52 -5.02 -10.21
CA ASP A 17 1.50 -3.57 -9.97
C ASP A 17 0.27 -2.86 -10.57
N GLU A 18 -0.15 -3.22 -11.78
CA GLU A 18 -1.29 -2.60 -12.46
C GLU A 18 -2.62 -2.84 -11.72
N ALA A 19 -2.86 -4.07 -11.25
CA ALA A 19 -4.06 -4.42 -10.51
C ALA A 19 -4.12 -3.68 -9.16
N TRP A 20 -2.99 -3.62 -8.45
CA TRP A 20 -2.88 -2.86 -7.22
C TRP A 20 -3.06 -1.36 -7.44
N GLY A 21 -2.59 -0.83 -8.57
CA GLY A 21 -2.84 0.55 -8.95
C GLY A 21 -4.31 0.86 -9.19
N HIS A 22 -5.06 -0.03 -9.85
CA HIS A 22 -6.50 0.14 -10.02
C HIS A 22 -7.23 0.18 -8.68
N TYR A 23 -6.89 -0.75 -7.78
CA TYR A 23 -7.43 -0.76 -6.42
C TYR A 23 -7.08 0.52 -5.64
N ALA A 24 -5.82 0.98 -5.68
CA ALA A 24 -5.42 2.22 -5.01
C ALA A 24 -6.20 3.45 -5.53
N PHE A 25 -6.46 3.51 -6.84
CA PHE A 25 -7.29 4.57 -7.42
C PHE A 25 -8.79 4.42 -7.11
N PHE A 26 -9.27 3.23 -6.77
CA PHE A 26 -10.68 3.02 -6.42
C PHE A 26 -11.10 3.88 -5.20
N HIS A 27 -10.17 4.08 -4.26
CA HIS A 27 -10.37 4.95 -3.10
C HIS A 27 -9.95 6.41 -3.29
N GLU A 28 -9.46 6.80 -4.48
CA GLU A 28 -9.01 8.17 -4.74
C GLU A 28 -10.21 9.12 -4.93
N PRO A 29 -10.38 10.17 -4.10
CA PRO A 29 -11.49 11.11 -4.26
C PRO A 29 -11.55 11.78 -5.65
N LEU A 30 -10.40 11.91 -6.31
CA LEU A 30 -10.27 12.51 -7.64
C LEU A 30 -10.22 11.47 -8.78
N GLU A 31 -10.57 10.21 -8.52
CA GLU A 31 -10.50 9.09 -9.48
C GLU A 31 -11.14 9.44 -10.83
N ARG A 32 -12.34 10.03 -10.82
CA ARG A 32 -13.10 10.40 -12.04
C ARG A 32 -12.46 11.54 -12.85
N LYS A 33 -11.44 12.21 -12.30
CA LYS A 33 -10.70 13.28 -12.98
C LYS A 33 -9.46 12.75 -13.72
N LEU A 34 -9.12 11.47 -13.53
CA LEU A 34 -7.96 10.84 -14.13
C LEU A 34 -8.40 9.93 -15.29
N SER A 35 -7.76 10.09 -16.45
CA SER A 35 -7.94 9.14 -17.57
C SER A 35 -7.33 7.77 -17.23
N LYS A 36 -7.71 6.74 -17.99
CA LYS A 36 -7.14 5.39 -17.83
C LYS A 36 -5.62 5.41 -18.05
N GLU A 37 -5.16 6.14 -19.05
CA GLU A 37 -3.74 6.28 -19.40
C GLU A 37 -2.97 7.01 -18.29
N GLN A 38 -3.59 8.05 -17.69
CA GLN A 38 -3.01 8.74 -16.55
C GLN A 38 -2.87 7.81 -15.35
N LYS A 39 -3.91 7.05 -15.00
CA LYS A 39 -3.84 6.06 -13.91
C LYS A 39 -2.74 5.03 -14.14
N ALA A 40 -2.70 4.42 -15.32
CA ALA A 40 -1.67 3.42 -15.65
C ALA A 40 -0.25 4.00 -15.60
N SER A 41 -0.04 5.23 -16.09
CA SER A 41 1.24 5.93 -16.03
C SER A 41 1.63 6.28 -14.58
N TYR A 42 0.69 6.82 -13.82
CA TYR A 42 0.90 7.24 -12.44
C TYR A 42 1.15 6.06 -11.50
N THR A 43 0.47 4.93 -11.69
CA THR A 43 0.79 3.68 -10.97
C THR A 43 2.25 3.31 -11.14
N LYS A 44 2.73 3.25 -12.40
CA LYS A 44 4.13 2.91 -12.70
C LYS A 44 5.10 3.89 -12.07
N LEU A 45 4.82 5.19 -12.17
CA LEU A 45 5.70 6.24 -11.63
C LEU A 45 5.71 6.25 -10.10
N ALA A 46 4.57 6.10 -9.44
CA ALA A 46 4.47 6.07 -7.98
C ALA A 46 5.19 4.85 -7.39
N MET A 47 4.91 3.65 -7.92
CA MET A 47 5.56 2.44 -7.43
C MET A 47 7.06 2.44 -7.73
N LYS A 48 7.48 2.95 -8.91
CA LYS A 48 8.89 3.15 -9.22
C LYS A 48 9.55 4.13 -8.23
N CYS A 49 8.89 5.24 -7.91
CA CYS A 49 9.37 6.21 -6.92
C CYS A 49 9.57 5.55 -5.56
N GLY A 50 8.61 4.74 -5.09
CA GLY A 50 8.72 3.98 -3.85
C GLY A 50 9.91 3.03 -3.84
N ARG A 51 10.07 2.21 -4.88
CA ARG A 51 11.19 1.27 -5.03
C ARG A 51 12.54 1.98 -5.08
N GLU A 52 12.67 3.04 -5.86
CA GLU A 52 13.92 3.81 -5.95
C GLU A 52 14.32 4.41 -4.60
N GLU A 53 13.37 4.95 -3.83
CA GLU A 53 13.61 5.42 -2.47
C GLU A 53 14.02 4.29 -1.52
N GLY A 54 13.44 3.10 -1.66
CA GLY A 54 13.80 1.91 -0.89
C GLY A 54 15.24 1.46 -1.15
N VAL A 55 15.62 1.36 -2.43
CA VAL A 55 16.99 1.04 -2.87
C VAL A 55 17.99 2.06 -2.35
N LEU A 56 17.68 3.37 -2.47
CA LEU A 56 18.54 4.44 -1.97
C LEU A 56 18.74 4.32 -0.45
N LEU A 57 17.67 4.09 0.31
CA LEU A 57 17.73 4.00 1.75
C LEU A 57 18.53 2.78 2.22
N LYS A 58 18.34 1.61 1.60
CA LYS A 58 19.11 0.39 1.88
C LYS A 58 20.57 0.52 1.48
N THR A 59 20.86 1.16 0.34
CA THR A 59 22.25 1.41 -0.12
C THR A 59 23.00 2.30 0.87
N ALA A 60 22.33 3.32 1.41
CA ALA A 60 22.91 4.19 2.44
C ALA A 60 23.06 3.51 3.81
N ASN A 61 22.33 2.41 4.06
CA ASN A 61 22.27 1.72 5.35
C ASN A 61 22.32 0.18 5.20
N PRO A 62 23.40 -0.38 4.64
CA PRO A 62 23.41 -1.78 4.17
C PRO A 62 23.25 -2.83 5.28
N GLN A 63 23.65 -2.49 6.51
CA GLN A 63 23.67 -3.43 7.65
C GLN A 63 22.64 -3.07 8.74
N LYS A 64 21.80 -2.06 8.50
CA LYS A 64 20.81 -1.64 9.49
C LYS A 64 19.45 -2.24 9.18
N THR A 65 18.75 -2.61 10.25
CA THR A 65 17.32 -2.88 10.23
C THR A 65 16.53 -1.61 9.93
N VAL A 66 15.30 -1.75 9.46
CA VAL A 66 14.42 -0.60 9.23
C VAL A 66 14.19 0.19 10.53
N LEU A 67 14.11 -0.49 11.67
CA LEU A 67 13.95 0.15 12.98
C LEU A 67 15.13 1.04 13.37
N GLU A 68 16.36 0.57 13.12
CA GLU A 68 17.57 1.37 13.35
C GLU A 68 17.61 2.59 12.44
N ILE A 69 17.29 2.42 11.14
CA ILE A 69 17.23 3.52 10.18
C ILE A 69 16.19 4.57 10.62
N THR A 70 14.99 4.13 11.01
CA THR A 70 13.93 5.01 11.51
C THR A 70 14.39 5.82 12.72
N ARG A 71 15.05 5.18 13.69
CA ARG A 71 15.57 5.85 14.88
C ARG A 71 16.68 6.86 14.55
N ASP A 72 17.59 6.49 13.66
CA ASP A 72 18.67 7.40 13.20
C ASP A 72 18.13 8.61 12.45
N MET A 73 16.97 8.47 11.80
CA MET A 73 16.25 9.58 11.18
C MET A 73 15.56 10.52 12.19
N GLY A 74 15.71 10.26 13.49
CA GLY A 74 15.13 11.04 14.59
C GLY A 74 13.66 10.72 14.87
N ILE A 75 13.15 9.61 14.33
CA ILE A 75 11.74 9.23 14.47
C ILE A 75 11.59 8.25 15.63
N ARG A 76 10.66 8.57 16.55
CA ARG A 76 10.30 7.67 17.64
C ARG A 76 9.38 6.57 17.13
N VAL A 77 9.59 5.34 17.57
CA VAL A 77 8.71 4.21 17.26
C VAL A 77 8.06 3.74 18.54
N GLU A 78 6.74 3.82 18.60
CA GLU A 78 5.91 3.38 19.73
C GLU A 78 5.10 2.14 19.33
N THR A 79 5.01 1.17 20.23
CA THR A 79 4.38 -0.13 19.96
C THR A 79 3.31 -0.47 21.00
N PRO A 80 2.21 0.30 21.07
CA PRO A 80 1.10 0.00 21.98
C PRO A 80 0.42 -1.32 21.60
N ASP A 81 -0.17 -2.00 22.59
CA ASP A 81 -0.91 -3.25 22.34
C ASP A 81 -2.22 -3.00 21.60
N ILE A 82 -3.08 -2.07 22.06
CA ILE A 82 -4.45 -1.89 21.52
C ILE A 82 -4.55 -0.54 20.79
N PRO A 83 -5.18 -0.48 19.59
CA PRO A 83 -5.53 0.78 18.95
C PRO A 83 -6.52 1.58 19.80
N ASN A 84 -6.11 2.80 20.19
CA ASN A 84 -7.00 3.74 20.86
C ASN A 84 -7.96 4.36 19.83
N GLY A 85 -9.19 3.83 19.71
CA GLY A 85 -10.32 4.60 19.14
C GLY A 85 -11.23 3.89 18.13
N GLY A 86 -12.52 3.85 18.48
CA GLY A 86 -13.71 3.91 17.62
C GLY A 86 -13.63 3.53 16.14
N GLY A 87 -13.85 2.25 15.84
CA GLY A 87 -14.56 1.80 14.63
C GLY A 87 -13.78 1.72 13.30
N HIS A 88 -12.59 2.32 13.19
CA HIS A 88 -11.68 2.11 12.04
C HIS A 88 -10.42 1.38 12.50
N VAL A 89 -10.04 0.31 11.79
CA VAL A 89 -8.85 -0.48 12.14
C VAL A 89 -7.63 0.17 11.50
N THR A 90 -6.78 0.80 12.31
CA THR A 90 -5.48 1.33 11.91
C THR A 90 -4.39 0.39 12.42
N PHE A 91 -3.49 -0.06 11.54
CA PHE A 91 -2.43 -1.01 11.89
C PHE A 91 -1.12 -0.32 12.29
N ALA A 92 -0.81 0.77 11.61
CA ALA A 92 0.29 1.66 11.92
C ALA A 92 -0.09 3.09 11.54
N GLN A 93 0.65 4.06 12.07
CA GLN A 93 0.43 5.47 11.74
C GLN A 93 1.70 6.29 11.94
N TYR A 94 2.07 7.07 10.93
CA TYR A 94 3.01 8.17 11.05
C TYR A 94 2.31 9.45 11.51
N GLU A 95 2.80 10.04 12.60
CA GLU A 95 2.49 11.39 13.02
C GLU A 95 3.63 12.34 12.61
N GLU A 96 3.30 13.44 11.93
CA GLU A 96 4.27 14.48 11.53
C GLU A 96 5.01 15.12 12.72
N THR A 97 4.59 14.84 13.96
CA THR A 97 5.29 15.17 15.21
C THR A 97 6.61 14.39 15.41
N GLY A 98 6.99 13.53 14.46
CA GLY A 98 8.23 12.74 14.49
C GLY A 98 8.07 11.40 15.19
N LYS A 99 6.92 10.75 15.03
CA LYS A 99 6.61 9.47 15.67
C LYS A 99 5.88 8.54 14.70
N ILE A 100 6.23 7.26 14.73
CA ILE A 100 5.49 6.17 14.12
C ILE A 100 4.92 5.29 15.24
N ILE A 101 3.64 4.95 15.14
CA ILE A 101 2.94 4.03 16.04
C ILE A 101 2.66 2.75 15.27
N ILE A 102 2.95 1.59 15.86
CA ILE A 102 2.59 0.27 15.32
C ILE A 102 1.79 -0.49 16.38
N PHE A 103 0.59 -0.93 16.06
CA PHE A 103 -0.28 -1.61 17.01
C PHE A 103 0.05 -3.10 17.06
N MET A 104 0.58 -3.59 18.19
CA MET A 104 1.08 -4.97 18.27
C MET A 104 -0.03 -6.03 18.27
N ASP A 105 -1.28 -5.69 18.64
CA ASP A 105 -2.42 -6.61 18.56
C ASP A 105 -2.66 -7.13 17.13
N CYS A 106 -2.53 -6.29 16.10
CA CYS A 106 -2.77 -6.74 14.72
C CYS A 106 -1.70 -7.75 14.27
N ILE A 107 -0.44 -7.52 14.66
CA ILE A 107 0.69 -8.41 14.34
C ILE A 107 0.50 -9.75 15.03
N LYS A 108 0.22 -9.75 16.35
CA LYS A 108 0.00 -10.99 17.13
C LYS A 108 -1.14 -11.82 16.54
N LYS A 109 -2.26 -11.17 16.20
CA LYS A 109 -3.41 -11.84 15.58
C LYS A 109 -3.09 -12.39 14.19
N ALA A 110 -2.32 -11.65 13.39
CA ALA A 110 -1.91 -12.10 12.07
C ALA A 110 -0.99 -13.33 12.17
N ASP A 111 -0.02 -13.33 13.08
CA ASP A 111 0.86 -14.48 13.32
C ASP A 111 0.08 -15.72 13.79
N ASP A 112 -0.94 -15.53 14.62
CA ASP A 112 -1.82 -16.62 15.06
C ASP A 112 -2.71 -17.12 13.91
N LEU A 113 -3.25 -16.22 13.09
CA LEU A 113 -4.05 -16.55 11.91
C LEU A 113 -3.23 -17.36 10.90
N ILE A 114 -2.04 -16.88 10.55
CA ILE A 114 -1.12 -17.52 9.61
C ILE A 114 -0.81 -18.95 10.06
N ARG A 115 -0.54 -19.16 11.35
CA ARG A 115 -0.30 -20.50 11.92
C ARG A 115 -1.54 -21.38 11.93
N SER A 116 -2.70 -20.83 12.28
CA SER A 116 -3.94 -21.61 12.39
C SER A 116 -4.50 -22.07 11.04
N GLU A 117 -4.23 -21.31 9.98
CA GLU A 117 -4.73 -21.55 8.62
C GLU A 117 -3.69 -22.22 7.71
N GLY A 118 -2.50 -22.56 8.24
CA GLY A 118 -1.44 -23.23 7.49
C GLY A 118 -0.93 -22.39 6.33
N MET A 119 -0.57 -21.14 6.61
CA MET A 119 -0.08 -20.15 5.62
C MET A 119 1.38 -19.75 5.87
N GLU A 120 2.09 -20.41 6.79
CA GLU A 120 3.48 -20.06 7.15
C GLU A 120 4.41 -20.06 5.94
N GLU A 121 4.18 -20.93 4.96
CA GLU A 121 4.95 -21.00 3.72
C GLU A 121 4.74 -19.80 2.80
N LEU A 122 3.56 -19.16 2.86
CA LEU A 122 3.23 -17.98 2.06
C LEU A 122 3.96 -16.73 2.57
N PHE A 123 4.24 -16.69 3.88
CA PHE A 123 4.85 -15.55 4.58
C PHE A 123 6.22 -15.91 5.18
N ALA A 124 6.90 -16.93 4.63
CA ALA A 124 8.21 -17.34 5.10
C ALA A 124 9.17 -16.14 5.10
N ASP A 125 9.88 -15.94 6.22
CA ASP A 125 10.83 -14.85 6.45
C ASP A 125 10.24 -13.42 6.40
N VAL A 126 8.90 -13.28 6.41
CA VAL A 126 8.26 -11.96 6.46
C VAL A 126 8.05 -11.51 7.90
N ASP A 127 8.70 -10.40 8.28
CA ASP A 127 8.42 -9.71 9.54
C ASP A 127 7.35 -8.61 9.32
N ILE A 128 6.11 -8.90 9.73
CA ILE A 128 4.96 -7.99 9.59
C ILE A 128 5.25 -6.64 10.26
N PHE A 129 5.95 -6.62 11.40
CA PHE A 129 6.35 -5.38 12.06
C PHE A 129 7.21 -4.51 11.13
N SER A 130 8.23 -5.11 10.51
CA SER A 130 9.13 -4.40 9.60
C SER A 130 8.43 -3.95 8.32
N VAL A 131 7.45 -4.70 7.82
CA VAL A 131 6.62 -4.28 6.67
C VAL A 131 5.81 -3.02 7.02
N LEU A 132 5.05 -3.04 8.12
CA LEU A 132 4.27 -1.90 8.58
C LEU A 132 5.16 -0.68 8.88
N LEU A 133 6.31 -0.90 9.54
CA LEU A 133 7.26 0.16 9.81
C LEU A 133 7.85 0.76 8.53
N SER A 134 8.11 -0.06 7.52
CA SER A 134 8.64 0.42 6.23
C SER A 134 7.62 1.26 5.49
N HIS A 135 6.35 0.86 5.51
CA HIS A 135 5.27 1.65 4.94
C HIS A 135 5.25 3.07 5.57
N GLU A 136 5.21 3.16 6.90
CA GLU A 136 5.20 4.46 7.58
C GLU A 136 6.49 5.25 7.41
N LEU A 137 7.64 4.56 7.31
CA LEU A 137 8.93 5.18 7.05
C LEU A 137 8.97 5.86 5.66
N PHE A 138 8.24 5.33 4.67
CA PHE A 138 8.11 6.02 3.38
C PHE A 138 7.51 7.41 3.57
N HIS A 139 6.44 7.55 4.37
CA HIS A 139 5.83 8.86 4.60
C HIS A 139 6.75 9.85 5.32
N VAL A 140 7.70 9.36 6.14
CA VAL A 140 8.79 10.20 6.68
C VAL A 140 9.70 10.69 5.56
N VAL A 141 10.15 9.79 4.67
CA VAL A 141 11.01 10.12 3.53
C VAL A 141 10.31 11.11 2.60
N GLU A 142 9.04 10.83 2.28
CA GLU A 142 8.17 11.65 1.46
C GLU A 142 7.99 13.05 2.05
N HIS A 143 7.72 13.16 3.36
CA HIS A 143 7.60 14.45 4.03
C HIS A 143 8.92 15.24 3.96
N LYS A 144 10.06 14.59 4.20
CA LYS A 144 11.40 15.22 4.09
C LYS A 144 11.70 15.68 2.66
N LYS A 145 11.21 14.96 1.65
CA LYS A 145 11.40 15.23 0.21
C LYS A 145 10.20 15.87 -0.47
N ARG A 146 9.25 16.45 0.28
CA ARG A 146 7.95 16.94 -0.23
C ARG A 146 8.00 17.92 -1.41
N ASN A 147 9.14 18.57 -1.63
CA ASN A 147 9.35 19.52 -2.73
C ASN A 147 9.90 18.88 -4.01
N THR A 148 10.34 17.63 -3.95
CA THR A 148 11.06 16.94 -5.03
C THR A 148 10.53 15.55 -5.35
N ILE A 149 9.86 14.88 -4.41
CA ILE A 149 9.35 13.51 -4.59
C ILE A 149 8.09 13.51 -5.46
N PHE A 150 8.02 12.56 -6.41
CA PHE A 150 6.97 12.48 -7.42
C PHE A 150 5.55 12.52 -6.84
N THR A 151 5.30 11.73 -5.80
CA THR A 151 4.00 11.60 -5.12
C THR A 151 3.47 12.92 -4.55
N GLN A 152 4.35 13.89 -4.29
CA GLN A 152 4.01 15.19 -3.71
C GLN A 152 4.04 16.33 -4.74
N THR A 153 4.87 16.20 -5.78
CA THR A 153 5.00 17.19 -6.85
C THR A 153 3.95 17.02 -7.95
N GLU A 154 3.52 15.78 -8.21
CA GLU A 154 2.46 15.50 -9.17
C GLU A 154 1.10 15.89 -8.58
N LYS A 155 0.35 16.72 -9.31
CA LYS A 155 -0.93 17.28 -8.84
C LYS A 155 -1.91 17.40 -9.98
N ILE A 156 -3.17 17.07 -9.71
CA ILE A 156 -4.27 17.31 -10.65
C ILE A 156 -4.70 18.77 -10.55
N GLU A 157 -4.82 19.44 -11.70
CA GLU A 157 -5.43 20.75 -11.78
C GLU A 157 -6.95 20.62 -11.84
N LEU A 158 -7.64 21.08 -10.78
CA LEU A 158 -9.09 20.94 -10.66
C LEU A 158 -9.87 22.02 -11.43
N TRP A 159 -9.34 23.25 -11.45
CA TRP A 159 -9.89 24.35 -12.26
C TRP A 159 -8.86 25.48 -12.40
N ARG A 160 -9.06 26.32 -13.43
CA ARG A 160 -8.34 27.58 -13.64
C ARG A 160 -9.34 28.74 -13.74
N LYS A 161 -9.45 29.56 -12.69
CA LYS A 161 -9.70 31.03 -12.70
C LYS A 161 -10.28 31.54 -11.37
N PRO A 162 -9.83 32.72 -10.88
CA PRO A 162 -8.65 33.48 -11.32
C PRO A 162 -7.32 32.83 -10.88
N PHE A 163 -7.38 31.76 -10.08
CA PHE A 163 -6.24 30.95 -9.66
C PHE A 163 -6.42 29.48 -10.08
N SER A 164 -5.30 28.77 -10.22
CA SER A 164 -5.28 27.31 -10.43
C SER A 164 -5.40 26.62 -9.08
N ASN A 165 -6.40 25.75 -8.90
CA ASN A 165 -6.44 24.84 -7.76
C ASN A 165 -5.80 23.51 -8.17
N LYS A 166 -4.71 23.15 -7.48
CA LYS A 166 -4.02 21.88 -7.67
C LYS A 166 -4.19 21.04 -6.42
N SER A 167 -4.71 19.83 -6.57
CA SER A 167 -4.86 18.87 -5.48
C SER A 167 -3.87 17.73 -5.60
N ARG A 168 -3.45 17.21 -4.45
CA ARG A 168 -2.63 15.99 -4.36
C ARG A 168 -3.50 14.78 -4.72
N ILE A 169 -2.84 13.74 -5.22
CA ILE A 169 -3.45 12.45 -5.48
C ILE A 169 -2.98 11.53 -4.35
N ILE A 170 -3.88 11.18 -3.43
CA ILE A 170 -3.57 10.40 -2.23
C ILE A 170 -3.08 9.01 -2.63
N ALA A 171 -3.69 8.40 -3.65
CA ALA A 171 -3.32 7.07 -4.12
C ALA A 171 -1.84 6.96 -4.54
N LEU A 172 -1.18 8.04 -4.99
CA LEU A 172 0.24 7.98 -5.35
C LEU A 172 1.14 7.77 -4.13
N SER A 173 0.79 8.42 -3.02
CA SER A 173 1.49 8.29 -1.74
C SER A 173 1.42 6.84 -1.24
N GLU A 174 0.21 6.27 -1.23
CA GLU A 174 -0.03 4.89 -0.78
C GLU A 174 0.67 3.85 -1.66
N MET A 175 0.56 3.98 -2.99
CA MET A 175 1.22 3.06 -3.92
C MET A 175 2.74 3.09 -3.76
N ALA A 176 3.32 4.28 -3.56
CA ALA A 176 4.75 4.42 -3.33
C ALA A 176 5.17 3.86 -1.96
N ALA A 177 4.36 4.05 -0.91
CA ALA A 177 4.62 3.48 0.41
C ALA A 177 4.62 1.95 0.39
N MET A 178 3.63 1.34 -0.28
CA MET A 178 3.58 -0.12 -0.45
C MET A 178 4.75 -0.64 -1.28
N ALA A 179 5.08 0.01 -2.40
CA ALA A 179 6.21 -0.40 -3.22
C ALA A 179 7.56 -0.25 -2.49
N PHE A 180 7.72 0.82 -1.71
CA PHE A 180 8.89 1.04 -0.84
C PHE A 180 9.01 -0.04 0.24
N ALA A 181 7.91 -0.38 0.91
CA ALA A 181 7.91 -1.42 1.94
C ALA A 181 8.27 -2.79 1.36
N GLY A 182 7.70 -3.15 0.20
CA GLY A 182 8.04 -4.38 -0.51
C GLY A 182 9.52 -4.43 -0.89
N GLU A 183 10.08 -3.34 -1.40
CA GLU A 183 11.49 -3.25 -1.80
C GLU A 183 12.45 -3.41 -0.61
N ILE A 184 12.22 -2.67 0.48
CA ILE A 184 13.11 -2.70 1.66
C ILE A 184 13.10 -4.06 2.34
N GLN A 185 11.93 -4.70 2.39
CA GLN A 185 11.74 -6.00 3.03
C GLN A 185 12.01 -7.17 2.08
N GLY A 186 12.27 -6.92 0.78
CA GLY A 186 12.57 -7.94 -0.21
C GLY A 186 11.40 -8.90 -0.47
N LEU A 187 10.17 -8.39 -0.41
CA LEU A 187 8.98 -9.24 -0.56
C LEU A 187 8.77 -9.66 -2.03
N PRO A 188 8.38 -10.92 -2.29
CA PRO A 188 8.05 -11.39 -3.63
C PRO A 188 6.62 -11.00 -4.07
N PHE A 189 5.85 -10.36 -3.19
CA PHE A 189 4.48 -9.92 -3.42
C PHE A 189 4.29 -8.49 -2.90
N SER A 190 3.19 -7.85 -3.30
CA SER A 190 2.84 -6.51 -2.86
C SER A 190 2.35 -6.47 -1.41
N PRO A 191 2.84 -5.55 -0.55
CA PRO A 191 2.35 -5.42 0.83
C PRO A 191 0.84 -5.18 0.97
N TYR A 192 0.14 -4.74 -0.08
CA TYR A 192 -1.33 -4.64 -0.08
C TYR A 192 -2.04 -5.95 0.30
N VAL A 193 -1.39 -7.11 0.14
CA VAL A 193 -1.90 -8.40 0.66
C VAL A 193 -2.25 -8.32 2.15
N PHE A 194 -1.47 -7.56 2.93
CA PHE A 194 -1.71 -7.42 4.36
C PHE A 194 -2.97 -6.62 4.69
N ASP A 195 -3.50 -5.79 3.80
CA ASP A 195 -4.77 -5.09 4.06
C ASP A 195 -5.91 -6.08 4.35
N VAL A 196 -5.98 -7.16 3.57
CA VAL A 196 -6.99 -8.22 3.74
C VAL A 196 -6.65 -9.14 4.90
N VAL A 197 -5.39 -9.59 5.01
CA VAL A 197 -4.97 -10.51 6.08
C VAL A 197 -5.15 -9.88 7.47
N LEU A 198 -4.73 -8.63 7.63
CA LEU A 198 -4.87 -7.91 8.88
C LEU A 198 -6.34 -7.56 9.16
N MET A 199 -7.12 -7.18 8.14
CA MET A 199 -8.57 -6.94 8.32
C MET A 199 -9.31 -8.21 8.76
N TYR A 200 -8.93 -9.38 8.23
CA TYR A 200 -9.58 -10.66 8.54
C TYR A 200 -9.47 -11.01 10.03
N CYS A 201 -8.40 -10.55 10.69
CA CYS A 201 -8.19 -10.70 12.13
C CYS A 201 -9.21 -9.93 13.00
N TYR A 202 -9.87 -8.91 12.44
CA TYR A 202 -10.83 -8.06 13.15
C TYR A 202 -12.27 -8.25 12.65
N SER A 203 -12.47 -8.41 11.34
CA SER A 203 -13.76 -8.72 10.75
C SER A 203 -13.58 -9.52 9.46
N LYS A 204 -14.07 -10.77 9.47
CA LYS A 204 -14.06 -11.64 8.30
C LYS A 204 -14.92 -11.06 7.19
N GLU A 205 -16.07 -10.51 7.53
CA GLU A 205 -17.00 -9.89 6.58
C GLU A 205 -16.38 -8.67 5.89
N ALA A 206 -15.69 -7.81 6.64
CA ALA A 206 -15.00 -6.65 6.06
C ALA A 206 -13.83 -7.08 5.17
N ALA A 207 -13.08 -8.11 5.57
CA ALA A 207 -11.98 -8.65 4.77
C ALA A 207 -12.46 -9.32 3.48
N GLU A 208 -13.56 -10.08 3.53
CA GLU A 208 -14.20 -10.66 2.34
C GLU A 208 -14.67 -9.55 1.39
N ALA A 209 -15.32 -8.50 1.92
CA ALA A 209 -15.75 -7.35 1.11
C ALA A 209 -14.56 -6.62 0.47
N LEU A 210 -13.47 -6.40 1.22
CA LEU A 210 -12.25 -5.77 0.74
C LEU A 210 -11.59 -6.60 -0.37
N TYR A 211 -11.51 -7.91 -0.18
CA TYR A 211 -10.99 -8.83 -1.19
C TYR A 211 -11.82 -8.77 -2.49
N GLU A 212 -13.16 -8.83 -2.42
CA GLU A 212 -13.99 -8.76 -3.63
C GLU A 212 -13.83 -7.41 -4.34
N GLU A 213 -13.67 -6.31 -3.59
CA GLU A 213 -13.41 -4.98 -4.16
C GLU A 213 -12.06 -4.92 -4.89
N ILE A 214 -10.99 -5.46 -4.30
CA ILE A 214 -9.68 -5.58 -4.94
C ILE A 214 -9.79 -6.40 -6.23
N MET A 215 -10.49 -7.53 -6.19
CA MET A 215 -10.66 -8.40 -7.35
C MET A 215 -11.51 -7.75 -8.45
N GLU A 216 -12.53 -6.97 -8.10
CA GLU A 216 -13.32 -6.18 -9.04
C GLU A 216 -12.46 -5.11 -9.72
N ALA A 217 -11.69 -4.36 -8.94
CA ALA A 217 -10.76 -3.34 -9.46
C ALA A 217 -9.68 -3.96 -10.37
N ALA A 218 -9.17 -5.14 -10.02
CA ALA A 218 -8.22 -5.90 -10.84
C ALA A 218 -8.86 -6.43 -12.14
N SER A 219 -10.13 -6.80 -12.11
CA SER A 219 -10.87 -7.39 -13.25
C SER A 219 -11.38 -6.38 -14.27
N GLN A 220 -11.41 -5.07 -13.95
CA GLN A 220 -11.68 -4.01 -14.95
C GLN A 220 -10.67 -4.00 -16.14
N LYS A 221 -9.63 -4.85 -16.07
CA LYS A 221 -8.75 -5.27 -17.16
C LYS A 221 -9.45 -6.04 -18.29
N GLU A 222 -10.36 -6.97 -17.99
CA GLU A 222 -10.79 -7.98 -18.97
C GLU A 222 -11.92 -7.51 -19.90
N GLU A 223 -12.93 -6.79 -19.39
CA GLU A 223 -14.03 -6.28 -20.23
C GLU A 223 -13.55 -5.20 -21.20
N ASN A 224 -12.59 -4.38 -20.78
CA ASN A 224 -12.12 -3.25 -21.57
C ASN A 224 -11.14 -3.67 -22.69
N ASP A 225 -10.28 -4.67 -22.47
CA ASP A 225 -9.42 -5.22 -23.53
C ASP A 225 -10.22 -6.02 -24.59
N ALA A 226 -11.36 -6.60 -24.18
CA ALA A 226 -12.26 -7.31 -25.08
C ALA A 226 -13.05 -6.35 -25.99
N ASP A 227 -13.46 -5.19 -25.48
CA ASP A 227 -14.14 -4.16 -26.27
C ASP A 227 -13.19 -3.40 -27.20
N ASN A 228 -11.97 -3.05 -26.74
CA ASN A 228 -11.00 -2.34 -27.59
C ASN A 228 -10.55 -3.20 -28.79
N LYS A 229 -10.38 -4.52 -28.59
CA LYS A 229 -10.10 -5.49 -29.69
C LYS A 229 -11.28 -5.71 -30.64
N ARG A 230 -12.51 -5.34 -30.25
CA ARG A 230 -13.70 -5.41 -31.12
C ARG A 230 -13.89 -4.13 -31.94
N GLU A 231 -13.47 -2.98 -31.43
CA GLU A 231 -13.47 -1.71 -32.17
C GLU A 231 -12.35 -1.66 -33.23
N ASP A 232 -11.14 -2.15 -32.94
CA ASP A 232 -10.03 -2.22 -33.90
C ASP A 232 -10.21 -3.24 -35.04
N ARG A 233 -11.30 -4.03 -35.00
CA ARG A 233 -11.67 -5.02 -36.02
C ARG A 233 -12.85 -4.61 -36.90
N LYS A 234 -13.32 -3.36 -36.79
CA LYS A 234 -14.34 -2.76 -37.67
C LYS A 234 -13.72 -1.69 -38.56
#